data_AF-A0AAU7CNC3-F1
#
_entry.id   AF-A0AAU7CNC3-F1
#
_cell.length_a   1.000
_cell.length_b   1.000
_cell.length_c   1.000
_cell.angle_alpha   90.00
_cell.angle_beta   90.00
_cell.angle_gamma   90.00
#
_symmetry.space_group_name_H-M   'P 1'
#
loop_
_entity.id
_entity.type
_entity.pdbx_description
1 polymer ?
#
loop_
_entity_poly.entity_id
_entity_poly.type
_entity_poly.pdbx_seq_one_letter_code
_entity_poly.pdbx_strand_id
1 'polypeptide(L)'
;MQLVVTTAGEVRCLYTEVIDLMTLGRPEIRRASHVEPDSEGRWHADLRPVHGPVLGPFERRGEALEAEQAWIEETWLWPGS
;
A
#
# COMPACT_ATOMS: atom_id res chain seq x y z
N MET A 1 -2.64 -8.39 6.86
CA MET A 1 -3.27 -7.07 7.05
C MET A 1 -2.79 -6.50 8.37
N GLN A 2 -2.28 -5.27 8.34
CA GLN A 2 -1.93 -4.49 9.52
C GLN A 2 -2.83 -3.24 9.60
N LEU A 3 -3.21 -2.86 10.82
CA LEU A 3 -4.01 -1.67 11.11
C LEU A 3 -3.33 -0.91 12.25
N VAL A 4 -2.97 0.34 11.99
CA VAL A 4 -2.25 1.20 12.93
C VAL A 4 -3.17 2.31 13.40
N VAL A 5 -3.31 2.45 14.73
CA VAL A 5 -4.01 3.58 15.36
C VAL A 5 -2.95 4.58 15.80
N THR A 6 -3.00 5.79 15.25
CA THR A 6 -2.04 6.86 15.57
C THR A 6 -2.41 7.54 16.88
N THR A 7 -1.46 8.26 17.50
CA THR A 7 -1.73 9.05 18.71
C THR A 7 -2.68 10.23 18.47
N ALA A 8 -2.88 10.63 17.21
CA ALA A 8 -3.89 11.61 16.81
C ALA A 8 -5.31 11.01 16.71
N GLY A 9 -5.48 9.71 16.93
CA GLY A 9 -6.75 9.01 16.79
C GLY A 9 -7.12 8.67 15.34
N GLU A 10 -6.16 8.72 14.41
CA GLU A 10 -6.36 8.27 13.03
C GLU A 10 -6.10 6.77 12.91
N VAL A 11 -6.86 6.10 12.04
CA VAL A 11 -6.61 4.70 11.67
C VAL A 11 -6.02 4.65 10.26
N ARG A 12 -4.87 3.99 10.11
CA ARG A 12 -4.24 3.72 8.81
C ARG A 12 -4.16 2.22 8.57
N CYS A 13 -4.51 1.79 7.37
CA CYS A 13 -4.35 0.41 6.93
C CYS A 13 -4.27 0.35 5.41
N LEU A 14 -3.68 -0.73 4.89
CA LEU A 14 -3.92 -1.12 3.51
C LEU A 14 -5.31 -1.76 3.45
N TYR A 15 -6.18 -1.25 2.56
CA TYR A 15 -7.54 -1.76 2.44
C TYR A 15 -7.52 -3.23 1.98
N THR A 16 -8.19 -4.08 2.76
CA THR A 16 -8.52 -5.46 2.40
C THR A 16 -9.97 -5.73 2.79
N GLU A 17 -10.58 -6.76 2.23
CA GLU A 17 -11.98 -7.12 2.50
C GLU A 17 -12.19 -7.87 3.83
N VAL A 18 -11.17 -7.93 4.69
CA VAL A 18 -11.21 -8.67 5.95
C VAL A 18 -12.01 -7.92 7.03
N ILE A 19 -12.04 -6.58 6.99
CA ILE A 19 -12.74 -5.74 7.96
C ILE A 19 -13.67 -4.77 7.23
N ASP A 20 -14.91 -4.65 7.71
CA ASP A 20 -15.80 -3.57 7.31
C ASP A 20 -15.33 -2.24 7.94
N LEU A 21 -14.58 -1.45 7.17
CA LEU A 21 -14.02 -0.18 7.61
C LEU A 21 -15.07 0.86 8.02
N MET A 22 -16.32 0.73 7.56
CA MET A 22 -17.40 1.65 7.95
C MET A 22 -17.76 1.53 9.43
N THR A 23 -17.44 0.38 10.06
CA THR A 23 -17.63 0.18 11.50
C THR A 23 -16.63 0.97 12.36
N LEU A 24 -15.51 1.38 11.77
CA LEU A 24 -14.45 2.13 12.44
C LEU A 24 -14.63 3.66 12.32
N GLY A 25 -15.58 4.12 11.49
CA GLY A 25 -15.84 5.54 11.25
C GLY A 25 -16.10 5.84 9.78
N ARG A 26 -15.70 7.04 9.34
CA ARG A 26 -15.81 7.46 7.94
C ARG A 26 -14.45 7.31 7.25
N PRO A 27 -14.23 6.27 6.42
CA PRO A 27 -12.95 6.07 5.77
C PRO A 27 -12.71 7.11 4.66
N GLU A 28 -11.47 7.59 4.55
CA GLU A 28 -10.97 8.23 3.34
C GLU A 28 -10.15 7.20 2.56
N ILE A 29 -10.58 6.87 1.34
CA ILE A 29 -9.93 5.85 0.51
C ILE A 29 -9.09 6.55 -0.57
N ARG A 30 -7.81 6.19 -0.64
CA ARG A 30 -6.86 6.67 -1.64
C ARG A 30 -6.10 5.51 -2.25
N ARG A 31 -5.58 5.71 -3.46
CA ARG A 31 -4.64 4.76 -4.09
C ARG A 31 -3.33 4.79 -3.32
N ALA A 32 -2.85 3.63 -2.89
CA ALA A 32 -1.52 3.51 -2.31
C ALA A 32 -0.42 3.51 -3.39
N SER A 33 -0.75 3.02 -4.58
CA SER A 33 0.23 2.66 -5.60
C SER A 33 -0.40 2.43 -6.97
N HIS A 34 0.47 2.23 -7.97
CA HIS A 34 0.15 1.70 -9.29
C HIS A 34 1.00 0.46 -9.57
N VAL A 35 0.38 -0.69 -9.85
CA VAL A 35 1.08 -1.93 -10.21
C VAL A 35 0.80 -2.27 -11.66
N GLU A 36 1.78 -1.98 -12.52
CA GLU A 36 1.63 -1.99 -13.97
C GLU A 36 2.86 -2.64 -14.63
N PRO A 37 2.69 -3.35 -15.78
CA PRO A 37 3.79 -3.83 -16.57
C PRO A 37 4.42 -2.69 -17.40
N ASP A 38 5.71 -2.78 -17.66
CA ASP A 38 6.42 -1.90 -18.59
C ASP A 38 6.35 -2.41 -20.04
N SER A 39 7.06 -1.74 -20.96
CA SER A 39 7.10 -2.12 -22.38
C SER A 39 7.76 -3.48 -22.64
N GLU A 40 8.54 -4.01 -21.70
CA GLU A 40 9.20 -5.31 -21.78
C GLU A 40 8.37 -6.42 -21.09
N GLY A 41 7.20 -6.07 -20.54
CA GLY A 41 6.32 -6.99 -19.83
C GLY A 41 6.73 -7.23 -18.37
N ARG A 42 7.69 -6.46 -17.83
CA ARG A 42 8.14 -6.54 -16.45
C ARG A 42 7.28 -5.67 -15.54
N TRP A 43 6.99 -6.15 -14.35
CA TRP A 43 6.06 -5.49 -13.43
C TRP A 43 6.77 -4.51 -12.51
N HIS A 44 6.16 -3.35 -12.30
CA HIS A 44 6.61 -2.34 -11.34
C HIS A 44 5.49 -2.01 -10.35
N ALA A 45 5.87 -1.72 -9.12
CA ALA A 45 4.97 -1.13 -8.12
C ALA A 45 5.40 0.31 -7.83
N ASP A 46 4.64 1.27 -8.32
CA ASP A 46 4.88 2.69 -8.14
C ASP A 46 4.13 3.22 -6.91
N LEU A 47 4.88 3.50 -5.84
CA LEU A 47 4.36 3.97 -4.54
C LEU A 47 4.38 5.50 -4.41
N ARG A 48 4.60 6.25 -5.51
CA ARG A 48 4.56 7.73 -5.50
C ARG A 48 3.27 8.34 -4.94
N PRO A 49 2.06 7.74 -5.08
CA PRO A 49 0.84 8.26 -4.44
C PRO A 49 0.95 8.44 -2.92
N VAL A 50 1.85 7.68 -2.28
CA VAL A 50 2.14 7.75 -0.85
C VAL A 50 3.57 8.23 -0.56
N HIS A 51 4.17 8.96 -1.51
CA HIS A 51 5.55 9.46 -1.44
C HIS A 51 6.63 8.39 -1.35
N GLY A 52 6.33 7.17 -1.82
CA GLY A 52 7.27 6.06 -1.87
C GLY A 52 8.05 5.95 -3.20
N PRO A 53 8.94 4.93 -3.29
CA PRO A 53 9.74 4.65 -4.48
C PRO A 53 8.94 3.91 -5.57
N VAL A 54 9.57 3.68 -6.72
CA VAL A 54 9.11 2.68 -7.69
C VAL A 54 9.92 1.41 -7.46
N LEU A 55 9.24 0.30 -7.16
CA LEU A 55 9.84 -1.02 -6.94
C LEU A 55 9.80 -1.84 -8.23
N GLY A 56 10.83 -2.66 -8.45
CA GLY A 56 10.97 -3.53 -9.63
C GLY A 56 12.27 -3.29 -10.39
N PRO A 57 12.41 -3.83 -11.61
CA PRO A 57 11.41 -4.63 -12.34
C PRO A 57 11.24 -6.06 -11.79
N PHE A 58 10.01 -6.53 -11.67
CA PHE A 58 9.64 -7.90 -11.31
C PHE A 58 9.23 -8.73 -12.53
N GLU A 59 9.32 -10.05 -12.46
CA GLU A 59 8.87 -10.93 -13.56
C GLU A 59 7.36 -11.13 -13.52
N ARG A 60 6.78 -11.19 -12.31
CA ARG A 60 5.35 -11.50 -12.12
C ARG A 60 4.64 -10.37 -11.40
N ARG A 61 3.39 -10.13 -11.78
CA ARG A 61 2.49 -9.21 -11.04
C ARG A 61 2.41 -9.50 -9.55
N GLY A 62 2.40 -10.79 -9.19
CA GLY A 62 2.33 -11.21 -7.79
C GLY A 62 3.52 -10.72 -6.98
N GLU A 63 4.74 -10.79 -7.53
CA GLU A 63 5.96 -10.31 -6.87
C GLU A 63 5.91 -8.80 -6.65
N ALA A 64 5.39 -8.04 -7.63
CA ALA A 64 5.21 -6.60 -7.50
C ALA A 64 4.20 -6.24 -6.40
N LEU A 65 3.09 -6.99 -6.29
CA LEU A 65 2.10 -6.80 -5.22
C LEU A 65 2.64 -7.19 -3.83
N GLU A 66 3.40 -8.28 -3.74
CA GLU A 66 4.04 -8.69 -2.49
C GLU A 66 5.05 -7.63 -2.01
N ALA A 67 5.87 -7.10 -2.93
CA ALA A 67 6.83 -6.04 -2.63
C ALA A 67 6.16 -4.71 -2.26
N GLU A 68 5.08 -4.34 -2.97
CA GLU A 68 4.22 -3.20 -2.62
C GLU A 68 3.70 -3.31 -1.18
N GLN A 69 3.03 -4.45 -0.88
CA GLN A 69 2.41 -4.65 0.43
C GLN A 69 3.47 -4.61 1.53
N ALA A 70 4.61 -5.28 1.34
CA ALA A 70 5.72 -5.28 2.30
C ALA A 70 6.22 -3.85 2.57
N TRP A 71 6.47 -3.06 1.52
CA TRP A 71 6.95 -1.69 1.70
C TRP A 71 5.93 -0.81 2.44
N ILE A 72 4.63 -0.93 2.10
CA ILE A 72 3.57 -0.17 2.78
C ILE A 72 3.52 -0.55 4.26
N GLU A 73 3.58 -1.85 4.56
CA GLU A 73 3.49 -2.36 5.93
C GLU A 73 4.70 -1.99 6.79
N GLU A 74 5.90 -1.95 6.21
CA GLU A 74 7.15 -1.66 6.91
C GLU A 74 7.47 -0.16 7.01
N THR A 75 7.07 0.62 5.99
CA THR A 75 7.47 2.03 5.87
C THR A 75 6.30 2.97 6.09
N TRP A 76 5.25 2.91 5.27
CA TRP A 76 4.22 3.94 5.24
C TRP A 76 3.17 3.84 6.36
N LEU A 77 2.85 2.63 6.83
CA LEU A 77 1.80 2.43 7.85
C LEU A 77 2.15 3.06 9.21
N TRP A 78 3.44 3.21 9.52
CA TRP A 78 3.87 3.70 10.82
C TRP A 78 4.01 5.23 10.81
N PRO A 79 3.29 5.95 11.70
CA PRO A 79 3.45 7.39 11.82
C PRO A 79 4.86 7.73 12.34
N GLY A 80 5.70 8.33 11.49
CA GLY A 80 7.08 8.71 11.82
C GLY A 80 8.13 8.40 10.75
N SER A 81 7.75 7.69 9.69
CA SER A 81 8.54 7.51 8.45
C SER A 81 8.55 8.76 7.57
#